data_AF-A0A914DKT6-F1
#
_entry.id   AF-A0A914DKT6-F1
#
_cell.length_a   1.000
_cell.length_b   1.000
_cell.length_c   1.000
_cell.angle_alpha   90.00
_cell.angle_beta   90.00
_cell.angle_gamma   90.00
#
_symmetry.space_group_name_H-M   'P 1'
#
loop_
_entity.id
_entity.type
_entity.pdbx_description
1 polymer ?
#
loop_
_entity_poly.entity_id
_entity_poly.type
_entity_poly.pdbx_seq_one_letter_code
_entity_poly.pdbx_strand_id
1 'polypeptide(L)'
;MPDGGYVKLSELEKFYENTKMVKGDPHEVAKVFEGTMSYIRNVVVEHMRRIDISEVELCALSGMFLWRDTVQHISSEGANILYRTRDEILRDLHIYYRNNGLIESEVTTKTAHLFLLIPKIENSINLFRENFNIAELFNMIEVGHCCKKINESIDGN
;
A
#
# COMPACT_ATOMS: atom_id res chain seq x y z
N MET A 1 1.24 -15.31 -2.75
CA MET A 1 0.57 -15.50 -4.06
C MET A 1 -0.64 -16.42 -3.85
N PRO A 2 -1.62 -16.48 -4.77
CA PRO A 2 -2.85 -17.29 -4.61
C PRO A 2 -2.60 -18.80 -4.39
N ASP A 3 -1.39 -19.26 -4.68
CA ASP A 3 -0.86 -20.61 -4.52
C ASP A 3 -0.13 -20.85 -3.18
N GLY A 4 -0.05 -19.84 -2.29
CA GLY A 4 0.75 -19.91 -1.07
C GLY A 4 2.25 -19.66 -1.28
N GLY A 5 2.68 -19.28 -2.49
CA GLY A 5 4.06 -18.89 -2.78
C GLY A 5 4.48 -17.60 -2.07
N TYR A 6 5.76 -17.52 -1.71
CA TYR A 6 6.40 -16.34 -1.12
C TYR A 6 7.56 -15.86 -1.99
N VAL A 7 7.82 -14.55 -1.96
CA VAL A 7 8.95 -13.94 -2.68
C VAL A 7 10.15 -13.89 -1.75
N LYS A 8 11.25 -14.54 -2.15
CA LYS A 8 12.55 -14.37 -1.50
C LYS A 8 13.25 -13.19 -2.15
N LEU A 9 13.57 -12.17 -1.36
CA LEU A 9 14.29 -11.00 -1.86
C LEU A 9 15.71 -11.33 -2.32
N SER A 10 16.33 -12.36 -1.74
CA SER A 10 17.65 -12.85 -2.14
C SER A 10 17.65 -13.62 -3.47
N GLU A 11 16.47 -13.93 -4.01
CA GLU A 11 16.27 -14.69 -5.25
C GLU A 11 15.16 -14.01 -6.08
N LEU A 12 15.16 -12.67 -6.11
CA LEU A 12 14.10 -11.86 -6.70
C LEU A 12 14.02 -12.06 -8.23
N GLU A 13 15.14 -12.35 -8.87
CA GLU A 13 15.21 -12.73 -10.29
C GLU A 13 14.33 -13.93 -10.62
N LYS A 14 14.27 -14.95 -9.76
CA LYS A 14 13.43 -16.13 -9.96
C LYS A 14 11.94 -15.81 -9.95
N PHE A 15 11.54 -14.79 -9.19
CA PHE A 15 10.15 -14.31 -9.21
C PHE A 15 9.80 -13.73 -10.58
N TYR A 16 10.72 -12.97 -11.18
CA TYR A 16 10.52 -12.36 -12.49
C TYR A 16 10.66 -13.37 -13.64
N GLU A 17 11.52 -14.37 -13.54
CA GLU A 17 11.62 -15.49 -14.50
C GLU A 17 10.29 -16.23 -14.68
N ASN A 18 9.54 -16.40 -13.59
CA ASN A 18 8.28 -17.11 -13.58
C ASN A 18 7.06 -16.22 -13.92
N THR A 19 7.29 -14.94 -14.26
CA THR A 19 6.24 -13.95 -14.49
C THR A 19 6.02 -13.70 -15.98
N LYS A 20 4.84 -14.05 -16.50
CA LYS A 20 4.47 -13.89 -17.93
C LYS A 20 4.51 -12.45 -18.46
N MET A 21 4.51 -11.46 -17.58
CA MET A 21 4.51 -10.03 -17.93
C MET A 21 5.91 -9.46 -18.14
N VAL A 22 6.95 -10.21 -17.80
CA VAL A 22 8.35 -9.82 -17.98
C VAL A 22 8.77 -10.13 -19.42
N LYS A 23 9.24 -9.10 -20.13
CA LYS A 23 9.75 -9.18 -21.51
C LYS A 23 11.27 -9.03 -21.59
N GLY A 24 11.86 -8.33 -20.62
CA GLY A 24 13.31 -8.14 -20.50
C GLY A 24 14.01 -9.25 -19.73
N ASP A 25 15.31 -9.08 -19.47
CA ASP A 25 16.09 -9.97 -18.61
C ASP A 25 15.55 -9.90 -17.17
N PRO A 26 15.09 -11.03 -16.58
CA PRO A 26 14.62 -11.07 -15.19
C PRO A 26 15.62 -10.53 -14.16
N HIS A 27 16.92 -10.63 -14.43
CA HIS A 27 17.95 -10.09 -13.54
C HIS A 27 17.95 -8.55 -13.54
N GLU A 28 17.84 -7.93 -14.73
CA GLU A 28 17.72 -6.47 -14.85
C GLU A 28 16.44 -5.96 -14.21
N VAL A 29 15.32 -6.68 -14.39
CA VAL A 29 14.06 -6.36 -13.73
C VAL A 29 14.20 -6.45 -12.21
N ALA A 30 14.79 -7.52 -11.69
CA ALA A 30 15.01 -7.68 -10.26
C ALA A 30 15.79 -6.48 -9.68
N LYS A 31 16.85 -6.04 -10.38
CA LYS A 31 17.67 -4.90 -9.96
C LYS A 31 16.89 -3.58 -9.91
N VAL A 32 15.94 -3.36 -10.83
CA VAL A 32 15.05 -2.18 -10.80
C VAL A 32 14.19 -2.18 -9.52
N PHE A 33 13.64 -3.33 -9.13
CA PHE A 33 12.71 -3.42 -8.00
C PHE A 33 13.36 -3.70 -6.63
N GLU A 34 14.61 -4.14 -6.61
CA GLU A 34 15.33 -4.54 -5.39
C GLU A 34 15.33 -3.46 -4.30
N GLY A 35 15.61 -2.20 -4.67
CA GLY A 35 15.64 -1.09 -3.72
C GLY A 35 14.30 -0.85 -3.04
N THR A 36 13.21 -0.84 -3.81
CA THR A 36 11.84 -0.65 -3.32
C THR A 36 11.39 -1.81 -2.44
N MET A 37 11.68 -3.05 -2.85
CA MET A 37 11.36 -4.24 -2.07
C MET A 37 12.13 -4.29 -0.75
N SER A 38 13.40 -3.88 -0.77
CA SER A 38 14.24 -3.74 0.43
C SER A 38 13.71 -2.65 1.36
N TYR A 39 13.25 -1.52 0.83
CA TYR A 39 12.60 -0.48 1.62
C TYR A 39 11.34 -1.01 2.32
N ILE A 40 10.46 -1.71 1.60
CA ILE A 40 9.25 -2.28 2.20
C ILE A 40 9.58 -3.23 3.34
N ARG A 41 10.53 -4.15 3.12
CA ARG A 41 10.95 -5.08 4.18
C ARG A 41 11.54 -4.34 5.38
N ASN A 42 12.53 -3.49 5.15
CA ASN A 42 13.36 -2.95 6.22
C ASN A 42 12.74 -1.73 6.91
N VAL A 43 11.76 -1.07 6.29
CA VAL A 43 11.14 0.15 6.81
C VAL A 43 9.66 -0.06 7.14
N VAL A 44 8.87 -0.60 6.20
CA VAL A 44 7.42 -0.77 6.41
C VAL A 44 7.15 -1.97 7.30
N VAL A 45 7.62 -3.16 6.92
CA VAL A 45 7.39 -4.41 7.67
C VAL A 45 8.05 -4.36 9.05
N GLU A 46 9.28 -3.83 9.16
CA GLU A 46 9.92 -3.63 10.46
C GLU A 46 9.15 -2.66 11.36
N HIS A 47 8.51 -1.63 10.80
CA HIS A 47 7.66 -0.74 11.59
C HIS A 47 6.39 -1.46 12.06
N MET A 48 5.73 -2.20 11.17
CA MET A 48 4.55 -3.02 11.50
C MET A 48 4.84 -4.02 12.63
N ARG A 49 6.00 -4.69 12.58
CA ARG A 49 6.45 -5.60 13.65
C ARG A 49 6.69 -4.89 14.98
N ARG A 50 7.33 -3.71 14.93
CA ARG A 50 7.66 -2.95 16.14
C ARG A 50 6.42 -2.46 16.90
N ILE A 51 5.37 -2.10 16.17
CA ILE A 51 4.12 -1.61 16.77
C ILE A 51 3.13 -2.74 17.08
N ASP A 52 3.48 -3.98 16.73
CA ASP A 52 2.63 -5.17 16.82
C ASP A 52 1.24 -4.91 16.23
N ILE A 53 1.23 -4.60 14.92
CA ILE A 53 0.01 -4.12 14.26
C ILE A 53 -1.10 -5.18 14.30
N SER A 54 -2.29 -4.80 14.76
CA SER A 54 -3.45 -5.69 14.81
C SER A 54 -4.28 -5.64 13.52
N GLU A 55 -5.16 -6.62 13.31
CA GLU A 55 -6.10 -6.62 12.17
C GLU A 55 -7.04 -5.41 12.20
N VAL A 56 -7.47 -4.98 13.39
CA VAL A 56 -8.32 -3.79 13.57
C VAL A 56 -7.59 -2.52 13.14
N GLU A 57 -6.32 -2.40 13.52
CA GLU A 57 -5.44 -1.29 13.12
C GLU A 57 -5.17 -1.27 11.62
N LEU A 58 -4.99 -2.44 11.01
CA LEU A 58 -4.81 -2.58 9.57
C LEU A 58 -6.08 -2.18 8.80
N CYS A 59 -7.26 -2.51 9.35
CA CYS A 59 -8.55 -2.07 8.83
C CYS A 59 -8.70 -0.54 8.90
N ALA A 60 -8.37 0.05 10.05
CA ALA A 60 -8.39 1.50 10.23
C ALA A 60 -7.44 2.21 9.24
N LEU A 61 -6.21 1.73 9.09
CA LEU A 61 -5.27 2.26 8.09
C LEU A 61 -5.79 2.14 6.66
N SER A 62 -6.41 1.01 6.32
CA SER A 62 -7.01 0.80 4.99
C SER A 62 -8.12 1.82 4.71
N GLY A 63 -8.99 2.07 5.71
CA GLY A 63 -9.99 3.13 5.63
C GLY A 63 -9.36 4.51 5.41
N MET A 64 -8.27 4.81 6.12
CA MET A 64 -7.55 6.09 5.97
C MET A 64 -6.91 6.24 4.58
N PHE A 65 -6.41 5.17 3.97
CA PHE A 65 -5.91 5.20 2.59
C PHE A 65 -7.01 5.31 1.53
N LEU A 66 -8.18 4.75 1.80
CA LEU A 66 -9.34 4.82 0.92
C LEU A 66 -9.93 6.24 0.90
N TRP A 67 -10.12 6.83 2.08
CA TRP A 67 -10.70 8.17 2.26
C TRP A 67 -9.63 9.26 2.21
N ARG A 68 -8.80 9.30 1.15
CA ARG A 68 -7.74 10.31 0.99
C ARG A 68 -8.28 11.67 0.52
N ASP A 69 -7.93 12.72 1.24
CA ASP A 69 -8.32 14.11 0.94
C ASP A 69 -7.57 14.73 -0.25
N THR A 70 -6.57 14.04 -0.78
CA THR A 70 -5.76 14.49 -1.93
C THR A 70 -6.41 14.21 -3.29
N VAL A 71 -7.64 13.66 -3.32
CA VAL A 71 -8.36 13.36 -4.57
C VAL A 71 -8.83 14.66 -5.22
N GLN A 72 -8.37 14.91 -6.46
CA GLN A 72 -8.78 16.09 -7.21
C GLN A 72 -10.24 16.00 -7.64
N HIS A 73 -10.89 17.16 -7.76
CA HIS A 73 -12.28 17.30 -8.25
C HIS A 73 -13.38 16.65 -7.40
N ILE A 74 -13.12 16.36 -6.12
CA ILE A 74 -14.19 15.99 -5.19
C ILE A 74 -15.10 17.21 -4.91
N SER A 75 -16.41 16.99 -4.87
CA SER A 75 -17.36 18.04 -4.48
C SER A 75 -17.19 18.42 -3.01
N SER A 76 -17.62 19.61 -2.61
CA SER A 76 -17.61 20.03 -1.20
C SER A 76 -18.40 19.06 -0.31
N GLU A 77 -19.53 18.54 -0.83
CA GLU A 77 -20.34 17.52 -0.15
C GLU A 77 -19.53 16.22 0.07
N GLY A 78 -18.84 15.75 -0.99
CA GLY A 78 -18.00 14.56 -0.93
C GLY A 78 -16.80 14.73 0.01
N ALA A 79 -16.18 15.91 0.03
CA ALA A 79 -15.11 16.24 0.96
C ALA A 79 -15.59 16.22 2.41
N ASN A 80 -16.79 16.74 2.69
CA ASN A 80 -17.39 16.70 4.03
C ASN A 80 -17.66 15.26 4.49
N ILE A 81 -18.21 14.42 3.61
CA ILE A 81 -18.39 12.98 3.89
C ILE A 81 -17.03 12.33 4.21
N LEU A 82 -16.02 12.60 3.38
CA LEU A 82 -14.67 12.07 3.56
C LEU A 82 -14.07 12.42 4.93
N TYR A 83 -14.10 13.70 5.33
CA TYR A 83 -13.57 14.12 6.62
C TYR A 83 -14.32 13.47 7.78
N ARG A 84 -15.66 13.44 7.71
CA ARG A 84 -16.50 12.79 8.74
C ARG A 84 -16.19 11.31 8.88
N THR A 85 -16.02 10.58 7.78
CA THR A 85 -15.72 9.15 7.81
C THR A 85 -14.33 8.89 8.40
N ARG A 86 -13.33 9.73 8.13
CA ARG A 86 -12.01 9.62 8.78
C ARG A 86 -12.11 9.86 10.29
N ASP A 87 -12.89 10.85 10.72
CA ASP A 87 -13.13 11.12 12.14
C ASP A 87 -13.83 9.95 12.85
N GLU A 88 -14.78 9.29 12.17
CA GLU A 88 -15.45 8.09 12.67
C GLU A 88 -14.48 6.92 12.82
N ILE A 89 -13.63 6.65 11.83
CA ILE A 89 -12.57 5.63 11.92
C ILE A 89 -11.64 5.88 13.11
N LEU A 90 -11.20 7.14 13.28
CA LEU A 90 -10.34 7.53 14.40
C LEU A 90 -11.03 7.33 15.75
N ARG A 91 -12.31 7.71 15.85
CA ARG A 91 -13.11 7.55 17.07
C ARG A 91 -13.28 6.07 17.42
N ASP A 92 -13.59 5.23 16.45
CA ASP A 92 -13.78 3.79 16.65
C ASP A 92 -12.47 3.13 17.09
N LEU A 93 -11.34 3.53 16.50
CA LEU A 93 -10.02 3.04 16.92
C LEU A 93 -9.68 3.46 18.37
N HIS A 94 -10.00 4.70 18.76
CA HIS A 94 -9.85 5.16 20.14
C HIS A 94 -10.73 4.37 21.11
N ILE A 95 -11.99 4.12 20.77
CA ILE A 95 -12.92 3.31 21.58
C ILE A 95 -12.38 1.88 21.71
N TYR A 96 -11.90 1.28 20.62
CA TYR A 96 -11.29 -0.04 20.63
C TYR A 96 -10.11 -0.11 21.60
N TYR A 97 -9.18 0.85 21.57
CA TYR A 97 -8.05 0.86 22.50
C TYR A 97 -8.50 1.01 23.97
N ARG A 98 -9.45 1.90 24.26
CA ARG A 98 -9.99 2.05 25.62
C ARG A 98 -10.67 0.78 26.13
N ASN A 99 -11.42 0.10 25.27
CA ASN A 99 -12.07 -1.17 25.62
C ASN A 99 -11.07 -2.30 25.90
N ASN A 100 -9.85 -2.20 25.36
CA ASN A 100 -8.74 -3.09 25.66
C ASN A 100 -7.91 -2.64 26.88
N GLY A 101 -8.36 -1.63 27.62
CA GLY A 101 -7.75 -1.20 28.88
C GLY A 101 -6.61 -0.19 28.76
N LEU A 102 -6.36 0.38 27.58
CA LEU A 102 -5.33 1.40 27.41
C LEU A 102 -5.77 2.73 28.04
N ILE A 103 -4.83 3.43 28.69
CA ILE A 103 -5.06 4.79 29.19
C ILE A 103 -4.88 5.83 28.07
N GLU A 104 -5.43 7.04 28.24
CA GLU A 104 -5.44 8.08 27.19
C GLU A 104 -4.07 8.38 26.55
N SER A 105 -3.00 8.37 27.34
CA SER A 105 -1.66 8.59 26.81
C SER A 105 -1.21 7.43 25.90
N GLU A 106 -1.51 6.19 26.27
CA GLU A 106 -1.18 5.00 25.49
C GLU A 106 -2.01 4.93 24.20
N VAL A 107 -3.31 5.24 24.28
CA VAL A 107 -4.20 5.37 23.12
C VAL A 107 -3.60 6.37 22.14
N THR A 108 -3.21 7.56 22.61
CA THR A 108 -2.58 8.60 21.79
C THR A 108 -1.28 8.12 21.15
N THR A 109 -0.38 7.53 21.93
CA THR A 109 0.92 7.04 21.44
C THR A 109 0.75 5.92 20.41
N LYS A 110 -0.15 4.97 20.65
CA LYS A 110 -0.41 3.84 19.76
C LYS A 110 -1.04 4.31 18.44
N THR A 111 -2.01 5.23 18.51
CA THR A 111 -2.58 5.91 17.34
C THR A 111 -1.49 6.64 16.55
N ALA A 112 -0.61 7.41 17.20
CA ALA A 112 0.46 8.14 16.54
C ALA A 112 1.45 7.19 15.82
N HIS A 113 1.90 6.13 16.48
CA HIS A 113 2.78 5.13 15.88
C HIS A 113 2.14 4.44 14.67
N LEU A 114 0.84 4.12 14.74
CA LEU A 114 0.10 3.59 13.60
C LEU A 114 0.11 4.57 12.41
N PHE A 115 -0.18 5.84 12.65
CA PHE A 115 -0.22 6.85 11.59
C PHE A 115 1.15 7.21 11.01
N LEU A 116 2.23 7.05 11.76
CA LEU A 116 3.60 7.16 11.23
C LEU A 116 3.93 6.07 10.19
N LEU A 117 3.06 5.07 9.99
CA LEU A 117 3.17 4.10 8.90
C LEU A 117 2.69 4.66 7.56
N ILE A 118 1.74 5.60 7.54
CA ILE A 118 1.19 6.21 6.32
C ILE A 118 2.29 6.75 5.39
N PRO A 119 3.15 7.69 5.82
CA PRO A 119 4.16 8.26 4.93
C PRO A 119 5.18 7.23 4.43
N LYS A 120 5.43 6.16 5.20
CA LYS A 120 6.32 5.06 4.78
C LYS A 120 5.68 4.24 3.67
N ILE A 121 4.39 3.92 3.79
CA ILE A 121 3.64 3.21 2.76
C ILE A 121 3.54 4.07 1.50
N GLU A 122 3.18 5.35 1.63
CA GLU A 122 3.09 6.27 0.49
C GLU A 122 4.42 6.39 -0.26
N ASN A 123 5.54 6.52 0.47
CA ASN A 123 6.86 6.52 -0.15
C ASN A 123 7.15 5.22 -0.91
N SER A 124 6.79 4.06 -0.35
CA SER A 124 6.97 2.78 -1.04
C SER A 124 6.16 2.67 -2.34
N ILE A 125 4.96 3.26 -2.38
CA ILE A 125 4.12 3.32 -3.58
C ILE A 125 4.76 4.23 -4.63
N ASN A 126 5.30 5.37 -4.22
CA ASN A 126 6.00 6.29 -5.14
C ASN A 126 7.22 5.63 -5.78
N LEU A 127 8.06 4.96 -4.97
CA LEU A 127 9.21 4.19 -5.44
C LEU A 127 8.78 3.06 -6.40
N PHE A 128 7.68 2.38 -6.10
CA PHE A 128 7.12 1.38 -7.02
C PHE A 128 6.68 1.98 -8.34
N ARG A 129 5.97 3.13 -8.31
CA ARG A 129 5.51 3.82 -9.51
C ARG A 129 6.69 4.24 -10.41
N GLU A 130 7.75 4.77 -9.81
CA GLU A 130 8.98 5.12 -10.52
C GLU A 130 9.62 3.90 -11.18
N ASN A 131 9.73 2.78 -10.45
CA ASN A 131 10.25 1.54 -10.98
C ASN A 131 9.42 0.98 -12.15
N PHE A 132 8.09 1.05 -12.05
CA PHE A 132 7.21 0.64 -13.16
C PHE A 132 7.40 1.53 -14.39
N ASN A 133 7.52 2.85 -14.21
CA ASN A 133 7.78 3.77 -15.33
C ASN A 133 9.13 3.48 -16.00
N ILE A 134 10.16 3.16 -15.23
CA ILE A 134 11.47 2.76 -15.76
C ILE A 134 11.36 1.43 -16.52
N ALA A 135 10.73 0.42 -15.91
CA ALA A 135 10.55 -0.89 -16.53
C ALA A 135 9.73 -0.81 -17.82
N GLU A 136 8.72 0.06 -17.88
CA GLU A 136 7.93 0.31 -19.10
C GLU A 136 8.76 1.04 -20.17
N LEU A 137 9.50 2.09 -19.79
CA LEU A 137 10.36 2.86 -20.72
C LEU A 137 11.38 1.97 -21.44
N PHE A 138 11.95 1.00 -20.73
CA PHE A 138 12.90 0.03 -21.28
C PHE A 138 12.24 -1.25 -21.82
N ASN A 139 10.91 -1.30 -21.91
CA ASN A 139 10.13 -2.45 -22.38
C ASN A 139 10.46 -3.76 -21.64
N MET A 140 10.79 -3.66 -20.34
CA MET A 140 11.14 -4.78 -19.48
C MET A 140 9.90 -5.50 -18.92
N ILE A 141 8.84 -4.74 -18.63
CA ILE A 141 7.55 -5.25 -18.13
C ILE A 141 6.41 -4.65 -18.96
N GLU A 142 5.45 -5.48 -19.34
CA GLU A 142 4.20 -4.99 -19.94
C GLU A 142 3.21 -4.55 -18.87
N VAL A 143 3.18 -3.25 -18.60
CA VAL A 143 2.20 -2.62 -17.70
C VAL A 143 0.92 -2.35 -18.50
N GLY A 144 -0.23 -2.90 -18.08
CA GLY A 144 -1.52 -2.52 -18.70
C GLY A 144 -2.56 -3.63 -18.90
N HIS A 145 -2.27 -4.89 -18.61
CA HIS A 145 -3.29 -5.94 -18.76
C HIS A 145 -4.40 -5.90 -17.69
N CYS A 146 -4.17 -5.23 -16.55
CA CYS A 146 -5.12 -5.20 -15.43
C CYS A 146 -6.25 -4.16 -15.60
N CYS A 147 -5.98 -3.03 -16.27
CA CYS A 147 -6.95 -1.92 -16.37
C CYS A 147 -7.65 -1.81 -17.73
N LYS A 148 -7.16 -2.49 -18.78
CA LYS A 148 -7.82 -2.51 -20.11
C LYS A 148 -9.25 -3.07 -20.04
N LYS A 149 -9.49 -4.08 -19.20
CA LYS A 149 -10.82 -4.69 -18.99
C LYS A 149 -11.84 -3.77 -18.33
N ILE A 150 -11.41 -2.74 -17.59
CA ILE A 150 -12.33 -1.80 -16.94
C ILE A 150 -12.86 -0.81 -17.99
N ASN A 151 -12.01 -0.34 -18.90
CA ASN A 151 -12.43 0.58 -19.97
C ASN A 151 -13.28 -0.11 -21.05
N GLU A 152 -12.99 -1.37 -21.38
CA GLU A 152 -13.82 -2.16 -22.33
C GLU A 152 -15.26 -2.39 -21.85
N SER A 153 -15.53 -2.26 -20.55
CA SER A 153 -16.89 -2.35 -19.98
C SER A 153 -17.66 -1.03 -19.95
N ILE A 154 -16.98 0.10 -20.21
CA ILE A 154 -17.59 1.44 -20.20
C ILE A 154 -17.94 1.88 -21.63
N ASP A 155 -17.18 1.47 -22.63
CA ASP A 155 -17.42 1.79 -24.05
C ASP A 155 -18.43 0.85 -24.73
N GLY A 156 -19.10 -0.03 -23.96
CA GLY A 156 -20.03 -1.06 -24.44
C GLY A 156 -21.53 -0.79 -24.18
N ASN A 157 -21.92 0.42 -23.75
CA ASN A 157 -23.32 0.83 -23.58
C ASN A 157 -23.64 2.08 -24.41
#